data_AF-A0A022R9J3-F1
#
_entry.id   AF-A0A022R9J3-F1
#
_cell.length_a   1.000
_cell.length_b   1.000
_cell.length_c   1.000
_cell.angle_alpha   90.00
_cell.angle_beta   90.00
_cell.angle_gamma   90.00
#
_symmetry.space_group_name_H-M   'P 1'
#
loop_
_entity.id
_entity.type
_entity.pdbx_description
1 polymer ?
#
loop_
_entity_poly.entity_id
_entity_poly.type
_entity_poly.pdbx_seq_one_letter_code
_entity_poly.pdbx_strand_id
1 'polypeptide(L)'
;MDHIAAAEERLVNERLRQKLNEVNAAAQSHLAGVQDHINFTLQQAYFKCAYECFDRRRKQDEIGNCVEHCSTPVLHAQNLVENEMAKFQ
;
A
#
# COMPACT_ATOMS: atom_id res chain seq x y z
N MET A 1 -17.33 -45.32 -9.50
CA MET A 1 -16.81 -44.82 -8.21
C MET A 1 -15.92 -43.59 -8.39
N ASP A 2 -15.15 -43.47 -9.48
CA ASP A 2 -14.29 -42.29 -9.74
C ASP A 2 -15.01 -40.96 -10.02
N HIS A 3 -16.17 -40.97 -10.67
CA HIS A 3 -16.87 -39.72 -11.00
C HIS A 3 -17.41 -38.96 -9.78
N ILE A 4 -17.71 -39.67 -8.69
CA ILE A 4 -18.22 -39.08 -7.45
C ILE A 4 -17.05 -38.42 -6.71
N ALA A 5 -15.91 -39.10 -6.59
CA ALA A 5 -14.70 -38.53 -6.01
C ALA A 5 -14.19 -37.29 -6.79
N ALA A 6 -14.20 -37.35 -8.12
CA ALA A 6 -13.84 -36.20 -8.96
C ALA A 6 -14.83 -35.02 -8.85
N ALA A 7 -16.11 -35.30 -8.61
CA ALA A 7 -17.12 -34.25 -8.38
C ALA A 7 -16.96 -33.62 -6.99
N GLU A 8 -16.67 -34.43 -5.96
CA GLU A 8 -16.37 -33.96 -4.60
C GLU A 8 -15.11 -33.08 -4.58
N GLU A 9 -14.03 -33.48 -5.27
CA GLU A 9 -12.80 -32.70 -5.36
C GLU A 9 -13.04 -31.31 -6.01
N ARG A 10 -13.87 -31.25 -7.06
CA ARG A 10 -14.25 -29.98 -7.70
C ARG A 10 -15.03 -29.08 -6.74
N LEU A 11 -16.01 -29.63 -6.01
CA LEU A 11 -16.78 -28.88 -5.02
C LEU A 11 -15.91 -28.36 -3.88
N VAL A 12 -14.95 -29.16 -3.41
CA VAL A 12 -14.00 -28.73 -2.38
C VAL A 12 -13.10 -27.60 -2.90
N ASN A 13 -12.58 -27.70 -4.12
CA ASN A 13 -11.77 -26.66 -4.73
C ASN A 13 -12.54 -25.36 -4.95
N GLU A 14 -13.80 -25.43 -5.41
CA GLU A 14 -14.67 -24.27 -5.56
C GLU A 14 -14.93 -23.59 -4.22
N ARG A 15 -15.23 -24.37 -3.18
CA ARG A 15 -15.46 -23.84 -1.83
C ARG A 15 -14.20 -23.23 -1.22
N LEU A 16 -13.04 -23.84 -1.45
CA LEU A 16 -11.75 -23.29 -1.02
C LEU A 16 -11.48 -21.95 -1.71
N ARG A 17 -11.67 -21.87 -3.03
CA ARG A 17 -11.52 -20.64 -3.80
C ARG A 17 -12.48 -19.55 -3.33
N GLN A 18 -13.74 -19.90 -3.04
CA GLN A 18 -14.70 -18.96 -2.48
C GLN A 18 -14.24 -18.43 -1.12
N LYS A 19 -13.75 -19.30 -0.23
CA LYS A 19 -13.25 -18.89 1.09
C LYS A 19 -12.00 -18.02 1.00
N LEU A 20 -11.08 -18.30 0.07
CA LEU A 20 -9.92 -17.44 -0.18
C LEU A 20 -10.35 -16.05 -0.64
N ASN A 21 -11.33 -15.95 -1.53
CA ASN A 21 -11.85 -14.65 -1.97
C ASN A 21 -12.53 -13.87 -0.83
N GLU A 22 -13.30 -14.55 0.02
CA GLU A 22 -13.92 -13.93 1.20
C GLU A 22 -12.87 -13.39 2.19
N VAL A 23 -11.81 -14.16 2.44
CA VAL A 23 -10.70 -13.76 3.31
C VAL A 23 -9.96 -12.56 2.71
N ASN A 24 -9.65 -12.58 1.41
CA ASN A 24 -8.97 -11.47 0.75
C ASN A 24 -9.83 -10.18 0.77
N ALA A 25 -11.13 -10.29 0.50
CA ALA A 25 -12.06 -9.16 0.58
C ALA A 25 -12.14 -8.57 2.01
N ALA A 26 -12.17 -9.44 3.02
CA ALA A 26 -12.15 -9.01 4.42
C ALA A 26 -10.82 -8.32 4.78
N ALA A 27 -9.68 -8.89 4.37
CA ALA A 27 -8.36 -8.30 4.58
C ALA A 27 -8.28 -6.90 3.95
N GLN A 28 -8.71 -6.74 2.69
CA GLN A 28 -8.76 -5.44 2.02
C GLN A 28 -9.64 -4.44 2.75
N SER A 29 -10.83 -4.85 3.20
CA SER A 29 -11.74 -3.97 3.95
C SER A 29 -11.15 -3.51 5.28
N HIS A 30 -10.49 -4.40 6.01
CA HIS A 30 -9.86 -4.06 7.29
C HIS A 30 -8.62 -3.19 7.13
N LEU A 31 -7.85 -3.40 6.06
CA LEU A 31 -6.64 -2.63 5.80
C LEU A 31 -6.89 -1.31 5.08
N ALA A 32 -8.10 -1.06 4.55
CA ALA A 32 -8.44 0.18 3.86
C ALA A 32 -8.16 1.43 4.72
N GLY A 33 -8.53 1.40 6.00
CA GLY A 33 -8.26 2.51 6.93
C GLY A 33 -6.77 2.72 7.22
N VAL A 34 -5.98 1.64 7.20
CA VAL A 34 -4.52 1.70 7.33
C VAL A 34 -3.92 2.35 6.09
N GLN A 35 -4.35 1.94 4.90
CA GLN A 35 -3.90 2.51 3.64
C GLN A 35 -4.23 4.00 3.54
N ASP A 36 -5.44 4.40 3.95
CA ASP A 36 -5.85 5.80 3.99
C ASP A 36 -4.96 6.63 4.93
N HIS A 37 -4.76 6.15 6.16
CA HIS A 37 -3.89 6.82 7.13
C HIS A 37 -2.46 6.99 6.62
N ILE A 38 -1.90 5.96 5.99
CA ILE A 38 -0.55 5.98 5.42
C ILE A 38 -0.48 6.99 4.28
N ASN A 39 -1.42 6.93 3.33
CA ASN A 39 -1.47 7.86 2.20
C ASN A 39 -1.56 9.31 2.68
N PHE A 40 -2.43 9.59 3.65
CA PHE A 40 -2.57 10.90 4.26
C PHE A 40 -1.27 11.36 4.92
N THR A 41 -0.67 10.50 5.75
CA THR A 41 0.53 10.83 6.53
C THR A 41 1.74 11.07 5.64
N LEU A 42 1.94 10.24 4.61
CA LEU A 42 3.04 10.38 3.66
C LEU A 42 2.91 11.65 2.81
N GLN A 43 1.69 11.96 2.33
CA GLN A 43 1.43 13.21 1.63
C GLN A 43 1.67 14.43 2.54
N GLN A 44 1.16 14.38 3.77
CA GLN A 44 1.35 15.45 4.75
C GLN A 44 2.84 15.69 5.03
N ALA A 45 3.63 14.62 5.23
CA ALA A 45 5.06 14.72 5.47
C ALA A 45 5.83 15.31 4.28
N TYR A 46 5.50 14.90 3.05
CA TYR A 46 6.06 15.48 1.84
C TYR A 46 5.83 16.99 1.78
N PHE A 47 4.58 17.43 1.92
CA PHE A 47 4.23 18.84 1.81
C PHE A 47 4.84 19.68 2.93
N LYS A 48 4.94 19.13 4.15
CA LYS A 48 5.62 19.79 5.26
C LYS A 48 7.11 20.01 4.95
N CYS A 49 7.81 18.97 4.50
CA CYS A 49 9.21 19.07 4.11
C CYS A 49 9.41 20.08 2.98
N ALA A 50 8.58 20.00 1.93
CA ALA A 50 8.64 20.92 0.81
C ALA A 50 8.41 22.38 1.23
N TYR A 51 7.46 22.63 2.15
CA TYR A 51 7.19 23.95 2.70
C TYR A 51 8.42 24.51 3.43
N GLU A 52 9.11 23.69 4.22
CA GLU A 52 10.32 24.08 4.96
C GLU A 52 11.50 24.42 4.03
N CYS A 53 11.49 23.97 2.77
CA CYS A 53 12.51 24.33 1.77
C CYS A 53 12.38 25.77 1.24
N PHE A 54 11.21 26.43 1.37
CA PHE A 54 11.00 27.78 0.85
C PHE A 54 11.65 28.84 1.76
N ASP A 55 12.89 29.20 1.44
CA ASP A 55 13.66 30.23 2.14
C ASP A 55 14.06 31.36 1.17
N ARG A 56 13.73 32.61 1.51
CA ARG A 56 14.09 33.81 0.71
C ARG A 56 15.60 34.04 0.58
N ARG A 57 16.42 33.40 1.41
CA ARG A 57 17.88 33.47 1.36
C ARG A 57 18.49 32.49 0.36
N ARG A 58 17.72 31.51 -0.12
CA ARG A 58 18.16 30.48 -1.07
C ARG A 58 17.79 30.83 -2.50
N LYS A 59 18.58 30.33 -3.44
CA LYS A 59 18.29 30.40 -4.88
C LYS A 59 17.26 29.34 -5.28
N GLN A 60 16.65 29.52 -6.45
CA GLN A 60 15.61 28.61 -6.96
C GLN A 60 16.10 27.16 -7.12
N ASP A 61 17.34 26.96 -7.59
CA ASP A 61 17.97 25.65 -7.74
C ASP A 61 18.21 24.97 -6.39
N GLU A 62 18.61 25.72 -5.37
CA GLU A 62 18.78 25.21 -4.01
C GLU A 62 17.44 24.80 -3.38
N ILE A 63 16.37 25.56 -3.64
CA ILE A 63 15.01 25.22 -3.21
C ILE A 63 14.54 23.96 -3.95
N GLY A 64 14.72 23.89 -5.27
CA GLY A 64 14.35 22.73 -6.07
C GLY A 64 15.03 21.45 -5.60
N ASN A 65 16.34 21.48 -5.41
CA ASN A 65 17.10 20.35 -4.91
C ASN A 65 16.65 19.93 -3.49
N CYS A 66 16.33 20.88 -2.62
CA CYS A 66 15.77 20.60 -1.29
C CYS A 66 14.43 19.84 -1.38
N VAL A 67 13.51 20.29 -2.24
CA VAL A 67 12.20 19.66 -2.42
C VAL A 67 12.32 18.27 -3.03
N GLU A 68 13.25 18.05 -3.97
CA GLU A 68 13.52 16.74 -4.55
C GLU A 68 13.90 15.71 -3.48
N HIS A 69 14.70 16.11 -2.49
CA HIS A 69 15.10 15.24 -1.37
C HIS A 69 13.94 14.86 -0.45
N CYS A 70 12.84 15.64 -0.41
CA CYS A 70 11.66 15.32 0.38
C CYS A 70 10.91 14.07 -0.12
N SER A 71 11.07 13.70 -1.39
CA SER A 71 10.39 12.54 -2.00
C SER A 71 11.01 11.21 -1.59
N THR A 72 12.33 11.17 -1.38
CA THR A 72 13.09 9.94 -1.07
C THR A 72 12.57 9.20 0.18
N PRO A 73 12.41 9.85 1.37
CA PRO A 73 11.91 9.17 2.56
C PRO A 73 10.46 8.70 2.40
N VAL A 74 9.65 9.45 1.64
CA VAL A 74 8.25 9.11 1.37
C VAL A 74 8.16 7.85 0.49
N LEU A 75 8.93 7.78 -0.59
CA LEU A 75 9.00 6.61 -1.46
C LEU A 75 9.52 5.38 -0.71
N HIS A 76 10.53 5.54 0.14
CA HIS A 76 11.03 4.44 0.95
C HIS A 76 9.96 3.88 1.91
N ALA A 77 9.23 4.78 2.59
CA ALA A 77 8.15 4.38 3.49
C ALA A 77 6.97 3.72 2.74
N GLN A 78 6.60 4.26 1.57
CA GLN A 78 5.57 3.69 0.71
C GLN A 78 5.93 2.25 0.29
N ASN A 79 7.15 2.04 -0.19
CA ASN A 79 7.63 0.70 -0.59
C ASN A 79 7.62 -0.29 0.58
N LEU A 80 8.00 0.15 1.79
CA LEU A 80 7.93 -0.70 2.99
C LEU A 80 6.50 -1.14 3.26
N VAL A 81 5.55 -0.20 3.21
CA VAL A 81 4.14 -0.49 3.46
C VAL A 81 3.59 -1.44 2.41
N GLU A 82 3.85 -1.20 1.12
CA GLU A 82 3.39 -2.07 0.04
C GLU A 82 3.90 -3.51 0.20
N ASN A 83 5.16 -3.69 0.59
CA ASN A 83 5.75 -4.99 0.85
C ASN A 83 5.10 -5.73 2.04
N GLU A 84 4.76 -5.00 3.11
CA GLU A 84 4.07 -5.59 4.26
C GLU A 84 2.60 -5.91 3.95
N MET A 85 1.94 -5.03 3.21
CA MET A 85 0.54 -5.19 2.77
C MET A 85 0.35 -6.37 1.80
N ALA A 86 1.34 -6.63 0.95
CA ALA A 86 1.34 -7.77 0.04
C ALA A 86 1.29 -9.13 0.76
N LYS A 87 1.65 -9.21 2.05
CA LYS A 87 1.56 -10.44 2.85
C LYS A 87 0.12 -10.80 3.26
N PHE A 88 -0.82 -9.88 3.07
CA PHE A 88 -2.23 -10.06 3.43
C PHE A 88 -3.14 -10.31 2.22
N GLN A 89 -2.59 -10.34 1.00
CA GLN A 89 -3.28 -10.60 -0.27
C GLN A 89 -2.95 -12.01 -0.76
#